data_AF-A0A1H1RMF5-F1
#
_entry.id   AF-A0A1H1RMF5-F1
#
_cell.length_a   1.000
_cell.length_b   1.000
_cell.length_c   1.000
_cell.angle_alpha   90.00
_cell.angle_beta   90.00
_cell.angle_gamma   90.00
#
_symmetry.space_group_name_H-M   'P 1'
#
loop_
_entity.id
_entity.type
_entity.pdbx_description
1 polymer ?
#
loop_
_entity_poly.entity_id
_entity_poly.type
_entity_poly.pdbx_seq_one_letter_code
_entity_poly.pdbx_strand_id
1 'polypeptide(L)' 'MRLVWDINAWQDYVWWQSQDRRTLKRINLLVQDIIGNGNEGIGKPEPLRHDFARYWSAADQR' A
#
# COMPACT_ATOMS: atom_id res chain seq x y z
N MET A 1 -9.14 11.97 0.84
CA MET A 1 -7.94 11.90 -0.01
C MET A 1 -8.28 11.18 -1.31
N ARG A 2 -7.79 11.62 -2.47
CA ARG A 2 -8.01 10.92 -3.75
C ARG A 2 -6.95 9.82 -3.90
N LEU A 3 -7.36 8.59 -4.18
CA LEU A 3 -6.44 7.51 -4.54
C LEU A 3 -6.05 7.63 -6.03
N VAL A 4 -4.76 7.55 -6.29
CA VAL A 4 -4.18 7.55 -7.64
C VAL A 4 -3.27 6.33 -7.72
N TRP A 5 -3.42 5.55 -8.79
CA TRP A 5 -2.68 4.32 -9.00
C TRP A 5 -1.74 4.49 -10.19
N ASP A 6 -0.53 3.96 -10.05
CA ASP A 6 0.25 3.58 -11.23
C ASP A 6 -0.49 2.46 -11.98
N ILE A 7 -0.33 2.41 -13.30
CA ILE A 7 -1.03 1.42 -14.13
C ILE A 7 -0.64 -0.01 -13.73
N ASN A 8 0.63 -0.26 -13.42
CA ASN A 8 1.08 -1.59 -13.00
C ASN A 8 0.52 -1.93 -11.61
N ALA A 9 0.53 -0.97 -10.68
CA ALA A 9 -0.04 -1.15 -9.35
C ALA A 9 -1.55 -1.46 -9.40
N TRP A 10 -2.30 -0.84 -10.32
CA TRP A 10 -3.72 -1.16 -10.52
C TRP A 10 -3.91 -2.57 -11.08
N GLN A 11 -3.10 -2.98 -12.04
CA GLN A 11 -3.16 -4.33 -12.60
C GLN A 11 -2.85 -5.39 -11.53
N ASP A 12 -1.81 -5.19 -10.73
CA ASP A 12 -1.46 -6.07 -9.61
C ASP A 12 -2.60 -6.13 -8.59
N TYR A 13 -3.18 -4.98 -8.23
CA TYR A 13 -4.31 -4.90 -7.31
C TYR A 13 -5.52 -5.71 -7.81
N VAL A 14 -5.85 -5.60 -9.10
CA VAL A 14 -6.94 -6.38 -9.72
C VAL A 14 -6.60 -7.87 -9.77
N TRP A 15 -5.36 -8.22 -10.13
CA TRP A 15 -4.90 -9.60 -10.18
C TRP A 15 -5.02 -10.29 -8.80
N TRP A 16 -4.64 -9.60 -7.72
CA TRP A 16 -4.78 -10.14 -6.36
C TRP A 16 -6.22 -10.49 -5.97
N GLN A 17 -7.23 -9.89 -6.61
CA GLN A 17 -8.64 -10.20 -6.32
C GLN A 17 -9.02 -11.64 -6.68
N SER A 18 -8.41 -12.20 -7.74
CA SER A 18 -8.68 -13.57 -8.15
C SER A 18 -7.70 -14.59 -7.58
N GLN A 19 -6.49 -14.17 -7.19
CA GLN A 19 -5.43 -15.10 -6.77
C GLN A 19 -5.38 -15.34 -5.27
N ASP A 20 -5.30 -14.26 -4.48
CA ASP A 20 -5.21 -14.36 -3.03
C ASP A 20 -5.98 -13.24 -2.33
N ARG A 21 -7.16 -13.59 -1.86
CA ARG A 21 -8.04 -12.67 -1.12
C ARG A 21 -7.46 -12.26 0.24
N ARG A 22 -6.48 -12.99 0.81
CA ARG A 22 -5.81 -12.56 2.05
C ARG A 22 -4.87 -11.40 1.75
N THR A 23 -4.07 -11.51 0.71
CA THR A 23 -3.22 -10.41 0.23
C THR A 23 -4.05 -9.18 -0.16
N LEU A 24 -5.15 -9.34 -0.90
CA LEU A 24 -6.03 -8.21 -1.22
C LEU A 24 -6.57 -7.51 0.04
N LYS A 25 -7.03 -8.27 1.05
CA LYS A 25 -7.51 -7.70 2.31
C LYS A 25 -6.43 -6.90 3.03
N ARG A 26 -5.19 -7.36 3.01
CA ARG A 26 -4.04 -6.66 3.60
C ARG A 26 -3.75 -5.36 2.88
N ILE A 27 -3.73 -5.37 1.55
CA ILE A 27 -3.57 -4.15 0.74
C ILE A 27 -4.66 -3.14 1.08
N ASN A 28 -5.93 -3.57 1.14
CA ASN A 28 -7.04 -2.69 1.49
C ASN A 28 -6.93 -2.09 2.90
N LEU A 29 -6.48 -2.89 3.86
CA LEU A 29 -6.26 -2.42 5.23
C LEU A 29 -5.17 -1.35 5.29
N LEU A 30 -4.04 -1.57 4.61
CA LEU A 30 -2.95 -0.60 4.53
C LEU A 30 -3.40 0.70 3.85
N VAL A 31 -4.12 0.59 2.72
CA VAL A 31 -4.64 1.77 2.00
C VAL A 31 -5.60 2.57 2.87
N GLN A 32 -6.52 1.92 3.57
CA GLN A 32 -7.47 2.60 4.47
C GLN A 32 -6.75 3.31 5.62
N ASP A 33 -5.77 2.65 6.21
CA ASP A 33 -5.00 3.21 7.31
C ASP A 33 -4.17 4.43 6.86
N ILE A 34 -3.49 4.36 5.71
CA ILE A 34 -2.74 5.50 5.15
C ILE A 34 -3.66 6.69 4.86
N ILE A 35 -4.90 6.47 4.42
CA ILE A 35 -5.86 7.56 4.19
C ILE A 35 -6.20 8.29 5.50
N GLY A 36 -6.27 7.57 6.63
CA GLY A 36 -6.61 8.14 7.94
C GLY A 36 -5.41 8.69 8.71
N ASN A 37 -4.31 7.96 8.73
CA ASN A 37 -3.15 8.17 9.60
C ASN A 37 -1.89 8.65 8.87
N GLY A 38 -1.91 8.72 7.53
CA GLY A 38 -0.74 9.10 6.75
C GLY A 38 0.42 8.12 6.91
N ASN A 39 1.58 8.62 7.32
CA ASN A 39 2.82 7.84 7.45
C ASN A 39 3.12 7.37 8.87
N GLU A 40 2.15 7.42 9.78
CA GLU A 40 2.32 7.02 11.20
C GLU A 40 1.48 5.79 11.57
N GLY A 41 1.06 5.04 10.55
CA GLY A 41 0.08 3.98 10.64
C GLY A 41 0.63 2.55 10.75
N ILE A 42 -0.23 1.58 10.45
CA ILE A 42 0.12 0.16 10.46
C ILE A 42 1.07 -0.20 9.31
N GLY A 43 1.76 -1.33 9.43
CA GLY A 43 2.66 -1.83 8.39
C GLY A 43 4.04 -1.16 8.39
N LYS A 44 4.42 -0.54 9.51
CA LYS A 44 5.70 0.16 9.73
C LYS A 44 6.12 0.99 8.51
N PRO A 45 5.44 2.12 8.27
CA PRO A 45 5.79 3.01 7.18
C PRO A 45 7.27 3.42 7.26
N GLU A 46 8.02 3.15 6.20
CA GLU A 46 9.43 3.49 6.10
C GLU A 46 9.66 4.43 4.91
N PRO A 47 10.35 5.56 5.09
CA PRO A 47 10.69 6.44 3.98
C PRO A 47 11.74 5.75 3.10
N LEU A 48 11.51 5.74 1.79
CA LEU A 48 12.47 5.21 0.84
C LEU A 48 13.65 6.18 0.67
N ARG A 49 14.75 5.70 0.09
CA ARG A 49 16.01 6.47 -0.05
C ARG A 49 16.29 6.81 -1.51
N HIS A 50 17.28 7.68 -1.73
CA HIS A 50 17.78 8.09 -3.04
C HIS A 50 16.67 8.65 -3.94
N ASP A 51 16.52 8.12 -5.15
CA ASP A 51 15.52 8.58 -6.15
C ASP A 51 14.08 8.46 -5.64
N PHE A 52 13.85 7.64 -4.60
CA PHE A 52 12.55 7.45 -3.99
C PHE A 52 12.37 8.20 -2.65
N ALA A 53 13.21 9.18 -2.33
CA ALA A 53 13.17 9.90 -1.04
C ALA A 53 11.83 10.57 -0.69
N ARG A 54 10.89 10.67 -1.63
CA ARG A 54 9.52 11.20 -1.42
C ARG A 54 8.45 10.13 -1.27
N TYR A 55 8.82 8.86 -1.36
CA TYR A 55 7.93 7.71 -1.30
C TYR A 55 8.12 6.94 0.00
N TRP A 56 7.12 6.15 0.33
CA TRP A 56 7.07 5.34 1.54
C TRP A 56 6.69 3.91 1.19
N SER A 57 7.28 2.96 1.90
CA SER A 57 6.86 1.57 1.88
C SER A 57 6.12 1.23 3.17
N ALA A 58 5.00 0.53 3.05
CA ALA A 58 4.30 -0.08 4.18
C ALA A 58 4.14 -1.57 3.90
N ALA A 59 4.56 -2.41 4.84
CA ALA A 59 4.51 -3.87 4.72
C ALA A 59 3.85 -4.46 5.95
N ASP A 60 2.92 -5.40 5.75
CA ASP A 60 2.39 -6.20 6.85
C ASP A 60 3.52 -7.05 7.45
N GLN A 61 3.75 -6.93 8.76
CA GLN A 61 4.79 -7.67 9.47
C GLN A 61 4.26 -8.92 10.19
N ARG A 62 3.06 -9.38 9.82
CA ARG A 62 2.41 -10.58 10.36
C ARG A 62 2.50 -11.79 9.45
#